data_AF-A0A5C5XEV8-F1
#
_entry.id   AF-A0A5C5XEV8-F1
#
_cell.length_a   1.000
_cell.length_b   1.000
_cell.length_c   1.000
_cell.angle_alpha   90.00
_cell.angle_beta   90.00
_cell.angle_gamma   90.00
#
_symmetry.space_group_name_H-M   'P 1'
#
loop_
_entity.id
_entity.type
_entity.pdbx_description
1 polymer ?
#
loop_
_entity_poly.entity_id
_entity_poly.type
_entity_poly.pdbx_seq_one_letter_code
_entity_poly.pdbx_strand_id
1 'polypeptide(L)'
;MNPRTIITIIAITAVNTMPVLAQAEAVTPAEARAIGKEAYTYGYPLVDNYRIQCAYYVDENDPGFKATWNHIKSVGRVYTPADTAIQTPNSDTPYSMAGWICVPSQS
;
A
#
# COMPACT_ATOMS: atom_id res chain seq x y z
N MET A 1 -2.27 34.11 54.31
CA MET A 1 -1.44 33.55 53.23
C MET A 1 -1.11 34.68 52.26
N ASN A 2 0.16 34.96 51.98
CA ASN A 2 0.52 36.16 51.21
C ASN A 2 0.35 35.88 49.68
N PRO A 3 -0.04 36.89 48.88
CA PRO A 3 -0.30 36.71 47.45
C PRO A 3 0.96 36.32 46.66
N ARG A 4 2.14 36.64 47.18
CA ARG A 4 3.44 36.31 46.57
C ARG A 4 3.75 34.81 46.66
N THR A 5 3.42 34.17 47.78
CA THR A 5 3.60 32.72 48.01
C THR A 5 2.67 31.90 47.13
N ILE A 6 1.45 32.38 46.86
CA ILE A 6 0.50 31.72 45.95
C ILE A 6 1.03 31.76 44.50
N ILE A 7 1.56 32.89 44.06
CA ILE A 7 2.12 33.05 42.70
C ILE A 7 3.36 32.15 42.52
N THR A 8 4.24 32.06 43.52
CA THR A 8 5.42 31.19 43.45
C THR A 8 5.06 29.71 43.38
N ILE A 9 4.04 29.26 44.11
CA ILE A 9 3.60 27.85 44.07
C ILE A 9 2.99 27.50 42.71
N ILE A 10 2.19 28.39 42.11
CA ILE A 10 1.61 28.20 40.77
C ILE A 10 2.69 28.17 39.69
N ALA A 11 3.73 28.99 39.81
CA ALA A 11 4.83 29.01 38.85
C ALA A 11 5.68 27.71 38.89
N ILE A 12 5.84 27.08 40.06
CA ILE A 12 6.63 25.84 40.20
C ILE A 12 5.85 24.61 39.70
N THR A 13 4.53 24.57 39.87
CA THR A 13 3.72 23.46 39.33
C THR A 13 3.57 23.51 37.81
N ALA A 14 3.56 24.70 37.20
CA ALA A 14 3.46 24.85 35.74
C ALA A 14 4.71 24.39 34.95
N VAL A 15 5.89 24.30 35.59
CA VAL A 15 7.12 23.85 34.92
C VAL A 15 7.18 22.32 34.77
N ASN A 16 6.45 21.56 35.61
CA ASN A 16 6.48 20.09 35.61
C ASN A 16 5.50 19.44 34.61
N THR A 17 4.68 20.23 33.91
CA THR A 17 3.67 19.74 32.95
C THR A 17 4.03 20.02 31.49
N MET A 18 5.29 20.35 31.19
CA MET A 18 5.74 20.36 29.80
C MET A 18 5.70 18.93 29.25
N PRO A 19 4.98 18.68 28.13
CA PRO A 19 5.05 17.41 27.47
C PRO A 19 6.49 17.23 26.98
N VAL A 20 7.15 16.15 27.41
CA VAL A 20 8.38 15.71 26.77
C VAL A 20 8.03 15.48 25.30
N LEU A 21 8.57 16.30 24.41
CA LEU A 21 8.59 15.99 22.98
C LEU A 21 9.30 14.65 22.87
N ALA A 22 8.58 13.62 22.38
CA ALA A 22 9.16 12.31 22.19
C ALA A 22 10.38 12.44 21.28
N GLN A 23 11.58 12.30 21.86
CA GLN A 23 12.82 12.27 21.12
C GLN A 23 12.82 10.92 20.38
N ALA A 24 12.51 10.93 19.08
CA ALA A 24 12.63 9.71 18.27
C ALA A 24 14.08 9.22 18.35
N GLU A 25 14.25 7.96 18.74
CA GLU A 25 15.57 7.34 18.79
C GLU A 25 16.18 7.38 17.38
N ALA A 26 17.41 7.88 17.27
CA ALA A 26 18.05 8.06 15.97
C ALA A 26 18.36 6.69 15.38
N VAL A 27 17.63 6.30 14.33
CA VAL A 27 17.83 5.04 13.61
C VAL A 27 19.20 5.06 12.93
N THR A 28 20.03 4.06 13.19
CA THR A 28 21.33 3.91 12.51
C THR A 28 21.13 3.55 11.03
N PRO A 29 22.11 3.84 10.14
CA PRO A 29 22.02 3.43 8.74
C PRO A 29 21.81 1.92 8.55
N ALA A 30 22.36 1.09 9.44
CA ALA A 30 22.19 -0.36 9.41
C ALA A 30 20.75 -0.77 9.72
N GLU A 31 20.15 -0.19 10.77
CA GLU A 31 18.75 -0.42 11.14
C GLU A 31 17.80 0.10 10.05
N ALA A 32 18.06 1.29 9.50
CA ALA A 32 17.28 1.85 8.40
C ALA A 32 17.28 0.92 7.18
N ARG A 33 18.43 0.31 6.85
CA ARG A 33 18.54 -0.67 5.76
C ARG A 33 17.79 -1.97 6.07
N ALA A 34 17.83 -2.45 7.30
CA ALA A 34 17.10 -3.64 7.72
C ALA A 34 15.58 -3.42 7.61
N ILE A 35 15.08 -2.32 8.17
CA ILE A 35 13.66 -1.92 8.07
C ILE A 35 13.26 -1.75 6.61
N GLY A 36 14.07 -1.08 5.79
CA GLY A 36 13.80 -0.89 4.37
C GLY A 36 13.69 -2.21 3.60
N LYS A 37 14.52 -3.21 3.92
CA LYS A 37 14.44 -4.54 3.31
C LYS A 37 13.13 -5.25 3.69
N GLU A 38 12.71 -5.18 4.93
CA GLU A 38 11.47 -5.79 5.41
C GLU A 38 10.24 -5.09 4.80
N ALA A 39 10.23 -3.76 4.82
CA ALA A 39 9.18 -2.96 4.19
C ALA A 39 9.07 -3.23 2.69
N TYR A 40 10.20 -3.37 1.98
CA TYR A 40 10.20 -3.73 0.56
C TYR A 40 9.63 -5.13 0.35
N THR A 41 10.08 -6.12 1.13
CA THR A 41 9.58 -7.50 1.02
C THR A 41 8.07 -7.56 1.25
N TYR A 42 7.58 -6.81 2.22
CA TYR A 42 6.16 -6.72 2.53
C TYR A 42 5.36 -5.98 1.44
N GLY A 43 5.89 -4.87 0.93
CA GLY A 43 5.21 -4.02 -0.05
C GLY A 43 5.30 -4.52 -1.49
N TYR A 44 6.29 -5.34 -1.82
CA TYR A 44 6.55 -5.78 -3.19
C TYR A 44 5.34 -6.45 -3.86
N PRO A 45 4.61 -7.39 -3.22
CA PRO A 45 3.44 -8.01 -3.84
C PRO A 45 2.34 -7.00 -4.20
N LEU A 46 2.19 -5.92 -3.42
CA LEU A 46 1.19 -4.88 -3.68
C LEU A 46 1.58 -4.03 -4.90
N VAL A 47 2.85 -3.62 -4.96
CA VAL A 47 3.38 -2.83 -6.08
C VAL A 47 3.35 -3.64 -7.38
N ASP A 48 3.75 -4.91 -7.33
CA ASP A 48 3.74 -5.77 -8.51
C ASP A 48 2.31 -6.12 -8.96
N ASN A 49 1.38 -6.34 -8.02
CA ASN A 49 -0.03 -6.49 -8.36
C ASN A 49 -0.55 -5.24 -9.07
N TYR A 50 -0.23 -4.05 -8.56
CA TYR A 50 -0.66 -2.80 -9.19
C TYR A 50 -0.08 -2.62 -10.59
N ARG A 51 1.20 -2.98 -10.81
CA ARG A 51 1.82 -2.99 -12.14
C ARG A 51 1.03 -3.85 -13.14
N ILE A 52 0.61 -5.04 -12.74
CA ILE A 52 -0.24 -5.91 -13.57
C ILE A 52 -1.62 -5.30 -13.80
N GLN A 53 -2.23 -4.73 -12.76
CA GLN A 53 -3.53 -4.06 -12.88
C GLN A 53 -3.49 -2.89 -13.88
N CYS A 54 -2.40 -2.13 -13.90
CA CYS A 54 -2.22 -1.05 -14.87
C CYS A 54 -2.11 -1.59 -16.30
N ALA A 55 -1.24 -2.56 -16.54
CA ALA A 55 -1.04 -3.14 -17.88
C ALA A 55 -2.31 -3.80 -18.44
N TYR A 56 -3.10 -4.48 -17.59
CA TYR A 56 -4.29 -5.19 -18.05
C TYR A 56 -5.55 -4.33 -18.12
N TYR A 57 -5.68 -3.31 -17.27
CA TYR A 57 -6.97 -2.64 -17.08
C TYR A 57 -6.93 -1.11 -17.08
N VAL A 58 -5.77 -0.49 -17.24
CA VAL A 58 -5.63 0.98 -17.27
C VAL A 58 -4.99 1.48 -18.56
N ASP A 59 -3.86 0.88 -18.98
CA ASP A 59 -3.17 1.30 -20.20
C ASP A 59 -3.73 0.53 -21.43
N GLU A 60 -4.59 1.18 -22.18
CA GLU A 60 -5.19 0.62 -23.40
C GLU A 60 -4.16 0.37 -24.53
N ASN A 61 -2.96 0.95 -24.43
CA ASN A 61 -1.90 0.76 -25.43
C ASN A 61 -0.98 -0.42 -25.08
N ASP A 62 -1.08 -0.98 -23.87
CA ASP A 62 -0.30 -2.15 -23.49
C ASP A 62 -0.78 -3.38 -24.28
N PRO A 63 0.12 -4.16 -24.92
CA PRO A 63 -0.27 -5.38 -25.64
C PRO A 63 -1.02 -6.40 -24.78
N GLY A 64 -0.86 -6.34 -23.46
CA GLY A 64 -1.52 -7.15 -22.47
C GLY A 64 -2.91 -6.66 -22.07
N PHE A 65 -3.36 -5.49 -22.52
CA PHE A 65 -4.65 -4.91 -22.13
C PHE A 65 -5.82 -5.87 -22.37
N LYS A 66 -6.72 -5.98 -21.39
CA LYS A 66 -7.83 -6.94 -21.37
C LYS A 66 -9.19 -6.25 -21.47
N ALA A 67 -9.46 -5.31 -20.58
CA ALA A 67 -10.71 -4.57 -20.47
C ALA A 67 -10.54 -3.40 -19.49
N THR A 68 -11.48 -2.45 -19.45
CA THR A 68 -11.54 -1.43 -18.40
C THR A 68 -12.07 -1.99 -17.07
N TRP A 69 -11.90 -1.26 -15.96
CA TRP A 69 -12.45 -1.68 -14.65
C TRP A 69 -13.96 -1.93 -14.68
N ASN A 70 -14.43 -2.84 -13.84
CA ASN A 70 -15.82 -3.31 -13.79
C ASN A 70 -16.33 -4.04 -15.05
N HIS A 71 -15.44 -4.38 -16.00
CA HIS A 71 -15.77 -5.21 -17.15
C HIS A 71 -15.02 -6.56 -17.09
N ILE A 72 -15.72 -7.63 -17.48
CA ILE A 72 -15.15 -8.97 -17.58
C ILE A 72 -14.68 -9.21 -19.03
N LYS A 73 -13.45 -9.70 -19.18
CA LYS A 73 -12.92 -10.21 -20.46
C LYS A 73 -12.84 -11.73 -20.42
N SER A 74 -13.64 -12.39 -21.25
CA SER A 74 -13.55 -13.84 -21.45
C SER A 74 -12.71 -14.16 -22.69
N VAL A 75 -11.74 -15.06 -22.53
CA VAL A 75 -10.89 -15.57 -23.62
C VAL A 75 -11.31 -17.00 -23.91
N GLY A 76 -11.91 -17.25 -25.07
CA GLY A 76 -12.48 -18.55 -25.45
C GLY A 76 -11.45 -19.63 -25.85
N ARG A 77 -10.16 -19.31 -25.83
CA ARG A 77 -9.07 -20.28 -26.05
C ARG A 77 -8.33 -20.56 -24.75
N VAL A 78 -7.78 -21.76 -24.63
CA VAL A 78 -6.86 -22.10 -23.54
C VAL A 78 -5.53 -21.36 -23.71
N TYR A 79 -4.85 -21.15 -22.59
CA TYR A 79 -3.57 -20.46 -22.57
C TYR A 79 -2.45 -21.43 -22.95
N THR A 80 -1.44 -20.89 -23.62
CA THR A 80 -0.30 -21.61 -24.18
C THR A 80 1.00 -21.05 -23.62
N PRO A 81 2.17 -21.67 -23.85
CA PRO A 81 3.44 -21.09 -23.46
C PRO A 81 3.75 -19.71 -24.07
N ALA A 82 3.04 -19.32 -25.14
CA ALA A 82 3.13 -17.98 -25.71
C ALA A 82 2.42 -16.91 -24.85
N ASP A 83 1.51 -17.31 -23.95
CA ASP A 83 0.80 -16.42 -23.03
C ASP A 83 1.63 -16.19 -21.76
N THR A 84 2.71 -15.41 -21.89
CA THR A 84 3.71 -15.20 -20.84
C THR A 84 3.24 -14.36 -19.65
N ALA A 85 2.07 -13.74 -19.79
CA ALA A 85 1.56 -12.77 -18.84
C ALA A 85 0.88 -13.44 -17.62
N ILE A 86 0.54 -14.73 -17.72
CA ILE A 86 0.13 -15.58 -16.58
C ILE A 86 1.25 -16.57 -16.31
N GLN A 87 1.74 -16.59 -15.07
CA GLN A 87 2.76 -17.55 -14.63
C GLN A 87 2.15 -18.95 -14.54
N THR A 88 2.73 -19.91 -15.26
CA THR A 88 2.26 -21.31 -15.34
C THR A 88 0.75 -21.41 -15.62
N PRO A 89 0.29 -21.02 -16.83
CA PRO A 89 -1.13 -21.07 -17.15
C PRO A 89 -1.63 -22.51 -17.11
N ASN A 90 -2.82 -22.71 -16.54
CA ASN A 90 -3.52 -23.98 -16.73
C ASN A 90 -3.97 -24.04 -18.20
N SER A 91 -3.79 -25.20 -18.82
CA SER A 91 -4.14 -25.41 -20.23
C SER A 91 -5.50 -26.07 -20.41
N ASP A 92 -6.19 -26.34 -19.31
CA ASP A 92 -7.41 -27.15 -19.28
C ASP A 92 -8.68 -26.32 -19.40
N THR A 93 -8.61 -25.01 -19.08
CA THR A 93 -9.80 -24.15 -19.02
C THR A 93 -9.60 -22.81 -19.73
N PRO A 94 -10.63 -22.31 -20.45
CA PRO A 94 -10.68 -20.91 -20.87
C PRO A 94 -10.83 -19.98 -19.66
N TYR A 95 -10.23 -18.79 -19.72
CA TYR A 95 -10.20 -17.85 -18.61
C TYR A 95 -11.17 -16.69 -18.83
N SER A 96 -11.83 -16.26 -17.75
CA SER A 96 -12.49 -14.95 -17.66
C SER A 96 -11.78 -14.11 -16.61
N MET A 97 -11.43 -12.88 -16.97
CA MET A 97 -10.61 -12.00 -16.15
C MET A 97 -11.33 -10.67 -15.94
N ALA A 98 -11.20 -10.12 -14.74
CA ALA A 98 -11.64 -8.79 -14.40
C ALA A 98 -10.57 -8.10 -13.57
N GLY A 99 -10.49 -6.78 -13.72
CA GLY A 99 -9.68 -5.94 -12.85
C GLY A 99 -10.32 -5.80 -11.48
N TRP A 100 -9.93 -4.76 -10.75
CA TRP A 100 -10.61 -4.45 -9.51
C TRP A 100 -12.08 -4.08 -9.76
N ILE A 101 -12.93 -4.53 -8.84
CA ILE A 101 -14.33 -4.16 -8.80
C ILE A 101 -14.43 -2.89 -7.96
N CYS A 102 -14.80 -1.78 -8.59
CA CYS A 102 -15.12 -0.56 -7.87
C CYS A 102 -16.51 -0.72 -7.26
N VAL A 103 -16.55 -0.90 -5.95
CA VAL A 103 -17.82 -0.90 -5.20
C VAL A 103 -18.32 0.54 -5.14
N PRO A 104 -19.56 0.85 -5.59
CA PRO A 104 -20.12 2.18 -5.45
C PRO A 104 -20.15 2.59 -3.98
N SER A 105 -19.84 3.86 -3.68
CA SER A 105 -20.04 4.38 -2.33
C SER A 105 -21.54 4.37 -2.02
N GLN A 106 -21.95 3.69 -0.95
CA GLN A 106 -23.30 3.82 -0.41
C GLN A 106 -23.41 5.22 0.18
N SER A 107 -24.05 6.15 -0.55
CA SER A 107 -24.43 7.48 -0.06
C SER A 107 -25.75 7.42 0.70
#